data_AF-A0A8C5E1I0-F1
#
_entry.id   AF-A0A8C5E1I0-F1
#
_cell.length_a   1.000
_cell.length_b   1.000
_cell.length_c   1.000
_cell.angle_alpha   90.00
_cell.angle_beta   90.00
_cell.angle_gamma   90.00
#
_symmetry.space_group_name_H-M   'P 1'
#
loop_
_entity.id
_entity.type
_entity.pdbx_description
1 polymer ?
#
loop_
_entity_poly.entity_id
_entity_poly.type
_entity_poly.pdbx_seq_one_letter_code
_entity_poly.pdbx_strand_id
1 'polypeptide(L)'
;MEVNHLIPLPSLVAVVELALLSFSSVLCVILFFLQIVKVWSEDGAGKVVEIPSDMTARDVCQLLVYKSHCVDDNAWTLVEHHPILGLERCLEDHELVVQVQASMSSDSKFLFRKNYAKYEFFRNPLNFFPEQMVAWCQESDGSIPQSQLLQNFLNSSSCPEIQGYLHLKEPGRRSWKKLYMFLRRSGLYYSTKGTSKEPRHLQLLSDLEDSNIFTVITGKKLHNAPTDYQFCIRPSKVRGDCKELKMLSAEDEQSRTCWMTAFRLLKHGIVLYQNYNVPHQRKSSLSPFSAPVRSVSENSLVAMDFSGRTGRVIDNPVEAQSAALEEGQTWRVRRQRMNVLTSASPLHPSSLSTVIHRTQVWFHGRIIREEAHKMMIQQGQVDGLFLLRDSQSNPRAFVLTLCHHQKIKHFQILPCEEDGQAFFSLDDGATKFTDLIHLVEFYQLNRGVLPCKLKHPCTAVAL
;
A
#
# COMPACT_ATOMS: atom_id res chain seq x y z
N MET A 1 46.61 -54.03 23.95
CA MET A 1 46.31 -52.97 22.96
C MET A 1 45.33 -52.03 23.64
N GLU A 2 45.82 -50.88 24.11
CA GLU A 2 45.10 -49.60 24.25
C GLU A 2 46.06 -48.65 24.98
N VAL A 3 46.72 -47.80 24.20
CA VAL A 3 47.51 -46.69 24.72
C VAL A 3 46.54 -45.51 24.81
N ASN A 4 46.15 -45.16 26.04
CA ASN A 4 45.36 -43.96 26.29
C ASN A 4 46.21 -42.73 25.99
N HIS A 5 46.00 -42.11 24.84
CA HIS A 5 46.55 -40.81 24.48
C HIS A 5 45.83 -39.71 25.28
N LEU A 6 46.54 -39.07 26.21
CA LEU A 6 46.19 -37.76 26.73
C LEU A 6 46.22 -36.75 25.58
N ILE A 7 45.05 -36.27 25.16
CA ILE A 7 44.91 -35.13 24.25
C ILE A 7 45.07 -33.86 25.10
N PRO A 8 45.99 -32.93 24.76
CA PRO A 8 46.13 -31.69 25.49
C PRO A 8 44.91 -30.79 25.22
N LEU A 9 44.31 -30.26 26.29
CA LEU A 9 43.29 -29.21 26.18
C LEU A 9 43.90 -28.00 25.47
N PRO A 10 43.24 -27.43 24.44
CA PRO A 10 43.72 -26.22 23.80
C PRO A 10 43.78 -25.09 24.83
N SER A 11 44.89 -24.35 24.81
CA SER A 11 45.05 -23.16 25.65
C SER A 11 43.85 -22.23 25.49
N LEU A 12 43.43 -21.57 26.58
CA LEU A 12 42.33 -20.61 26.59
C LEU A 12 42.46 -19.54 25.48
N VAL A 13 43.71 -19.25 25.07
CA VAL A 13 44.07 -18.35 23.97
C VAL A 13 43.57 -18.85 22.60
N ALA A 14 43.68 -20.15 22.31
CA ALA A 14 43.22 -20.74 21.06
C ALA A 14 41.68 -20.80 20.95
N VAL A 15 40.99 -20.94 22.09
CA VAL A 15 39.51 -20.88 22.14
C VAL A 15 39.02 -19.44 21.92
N VAL A 16 39.75 -18.44 22.42
CA VAL A 16 39.45 -17.02 22.18
C VAL A 16 39.78 -16.61 20.73
N GLU A 17 40.86 -17.12 20.12
CA GLU A 17 41.18 -16.88 18.70
C GLU A 17 40.16 -17.55 17.75
N LEU A 18 39.74 -18.79 18.02
CA LEU A 18 38.67 -19.45 17.26
C LEU A 18 37.30 -18.77 17.44
N ALA A 19 37.02 -18.22 18.64
CA ALA A 19 35.85 -17.39 18.84
C ALA A 19 35.96 -16.07 18.05
N LEU A 20 37.10 -15.38 18.06
CA LEU A 20 37.28 -14.13 17.31
C LEU A 20 37.27 -14.33 15.79
N LEU A 21 37.77 -15.47 15.28
CA LEU A 21 37.69 -15.83 13.86
C LEU A 21 36.27 -16.25 13.45
N SER A 22 35.50 -16.92 14.33
CA SER A 22 34.08 -17.22 14.08
C SER A 22 33.20 -15.98 14.18
N PHE A 23 33.49 -15.06 15.11
CA PHE A 23 32.87 -13.73 15.15
C PHE A 23 33.24 -12.89 13.93
N SER A 24 34.49 -12.93 13.44
CA SER A 24 34.90 -12.20 12.22
C SER A 24 34.23 -12.73 10.96
N SER A 25 33.99 -14.04 10.87
CA SER A 25 33.31 -14.66 9.72
C SER A 25 31.79 -14.47 9.79
N VAL A 26 31.18 -14.49 10.98
CA VAL A 26 29.76 -14.14 11.16
C VAL A 26 29.55 -12.63 10.96
N LEU A 27 30.43 -11.75 11.45
CA LEU A 27 30.39 -10.31 11.13
C LEU A 27 30.62 -10.07 9.64
N CYS A 28 31.54 -10.81 9.01
CA CYS A 28 31.80 -10.71 7.57
C CYS A 28 30.60 -11.19 6.76
N VAL A 29 29.95 -12.29 7.13
CA VAL A 29 28.72 -12.79 6.50
C VAL A 29 27.56 -11.81 6.74
N ILE A 30 27.41 -11.23 7.93
CA ILE A 30 26.39 -10.21 8.23
C ILE A 30 26.62 -8.93 7.41
N LEU A 31 27.87 -8.48 7.28
CA LEU A 31 28.24 -7.33 6.45
C LEU A 31 27.99 -7.56 4.95
N PHE A 32 28.01 -8.81 4.48
CA PHE A 32 27.68 -9.16 3.08
C PHE A 32 26.18 -8.99 2.74
N PHE A 33 25.29 -8.86 3.73
CA PHE A 33 23.84 -8.69 3.50
C PHE A 33 23.32 -7.29 3.79
N LEU A 34 24.13 -6.41 4.39
CA LEU A 34 23.73 -5.04 4.70
C LEU A 34 24.09 -4.10 3.54
N GLN A 35 23.11 -3.31 3.12
CA GLN A 35 23.23 -2.28 2.10
C GLN A 35 23.22 -0.91 2.76
N ILE A 36 24.14 -0.05 2.33
CA ILE A 36 24.22 1.32 2.80
C ILE A 36 23.22 2.17 1.99
N VAL A 37 22.30 2.82 2.69
CA VAL A 37 21.33 3.75 2.11
C VAL A 37 21.48 5.11 2.76
N LYS A 38 21.59 6.14 1.93
CA LYS A 38 21.58 7.53 2.38
C LYS A 38 20.19 8.13 2.18
N VAL A 39 19.65 8.70 3.24
CA VAL A 39 18.31 9.28 3.28
C VAL A 39 18.40 10.72 3.78
N TRP A 40 17.69 11.63 3.14
CA TRP A 40 17.71 13.05 3.48
C TRP A 40 16.36 13.50 4.01
N SER A 41 16.34 14.31 5.06
CA SER A 41 15.13 15.03 5.49
C SER A 41 14.88 16.28 4.65
N GLU A 42 13.72 16.92 4.82
CA GLU A 42 13.33 18.11 4.06
C GLU A 42 14.22 19.33 4.32
N ASP A 43 14.83 19.42 5.50
CA ASP A 43 15.82 20.43 5.88
C ASP A 43 17.20 20.20 5.24
N GLY A 44 17.36 19.12 4.47
CA GLY A 44 18.60 18.75 3.80
C GLY A 44 19.56 17.93 4.66
N ALA A 45 19.24 17.64 5.93
CA ALA A 45 20.07 16.79 6.77
C ALA A 45 20.08 15.35 6.25
N GLY A 46 21.28 14.78 6.10
CA GLY A 46 21.46 13.41 5.61
C GLY A 46 21.71 12.44 6.75
N LYS A 47 21.01 11.30 6.74
CA LYS A 47 21.25 10.13 7.59
C LYS A 47 21.72 8.97 6.73
N VAL A 48 22.68 8.19 7.23
CA VAL A 48 23.11 6.94 6.61
C VAL A 48 22.56 5.80 7.46
N VAL A 49 21.91 4.85 6.80
CA VAL A 49 21.38 3.64 7.44
C VAL A 49 21.92 2.41 6.73
N GLU A 50 22.27 1.41 7.52
CA GLU A 50 22.60 0.06 7.03
C GLU A 50 21.35 -0.78 7.14
N ILE A 51 20.92 -1.36 6.01
CA ILE A 51 19.67 -2.12 5.93
C ILE A 51 19.89 -3.47 5.25
N PRO A 52 19.26 -4.56 5.72
CA PRO A 52 19.16 -5.80 4.98
C PRO A 52 18.52 -5.63 3.59
N SER A 53 18.82 -6.55 2.67
CA SER A 53 18.31 -6.50 1.28
C SER A 53 16.79 -6.66 1.13
N ASP A 54 16.14 -7.23 2.14
CA ASP A 54 14.70 -7.50 2.19
C ASP A 54 13.90 -6.40 2.90
N MET A 55 14.54 -5.33 3.40
CA MET A 55 13.81 -4.21 4.01
C MET A 55 12.97 -3.46 2.97
N THR A 56 11.69 -3.35 3.28
CA THR A 56 10.71 -2.58 2.52
C THR A 56 10.79 -1.09 2.85
N ALA A 57 10.18 -0.25 2.01
CA ALA A 57 10.08 1.18 2.25
C ALA A 57 9.42 1.48 3.61
N ARG A 58 8.45 0.65 4.03
CA ARG A 58 7.82 0.74 5.35
C ARG A 58 8.82 0.47 6.48
N ASP A 59 9.58 -0.61 6.39
CA ASP A 59 10.54 -0.97 7.44
C ASP A 59 11.58 0.14 7.62
N VAL A 60 12.03 0.73 6.50
CA VAL A 60 12.96 1.86 6.53
C VAL A 60 12.30 3.12 7.11
N CYS A 61 11.05 3.42 6.75
CA CYS A 61 10.30 4.50 7.39
C CYS A 61 10.19 4.30 8.90
N GLN A 62 9.81 3.12 9.38
CA GLN A 62 9.69 2.81 10.81
C GLN A 62 11.04 2.94 11.54
N LEU A 63 12.13 2.46 10.92
CA LEU A 63 13.48 2.63 11.45
C LEU A 63 13.85 4.12 11.59
N LEU A 64 13.52 4.93 10.59
CA LEU A 64 13.80 6.37 10.59
C LEU A 64 12.92 7.13 11.59
N VAL A 65 11.65 6.78 11.72
CA VAL A 65 10.76 7.31 12.77
C VAL A 65 11.36 7.04 14.15
N TYR A 66 11.76 5.78 14.41
CA TYR A 66 12.38 5.37 15.66
C TYR A 66 13.69 6.14 15.93
N LYS A 67 14.62 6.17 14.97
CA LYS A 67 15.92 6.86 15.09
C LYS A 67 15.81 8.39 15.13
N SER A 68 14.68 8.95 14.70
CA SER A 68 14.46 10.40 14.68
C SER A 68 13.53 10.87 15.79
N HIS A 69 13.08 9.96 16.67
CA HIS A 69 12.11 10.23 17.73
C HIS A 69 10.85 10.94 17.22
N CYS A 70 10.42 10.60 16.00
CA CYS A 70 9.21 11.17 15.42
C CYS A 70 7.97 10.46 15.97
N VAL A 71 6.84 11.17 15.95
CA VAL A 71 5.53 10.54 16.17
C VAL A 71 5.30 9.53 15.05
N ASP A 72 5.00 8.30 15.45
CA ASP A 72 4.65 7.23 14.52
C ASP A 72 3.27 7.49 13.93
N ASP A 73 3.26 7.89 12.65
CA ASP A 73 2.07 8.10 11.85
C ASP A 73 2.25 7.46 10.46
N ASN A 74 1.14 7.13 9.79
CA ASN A 74 1.16 6.48 8.47
C ASN A 74 1.47 7.45 7.31
N ALA A 75 1.79 8.72 7.60
CA ALA A 75 2.11 9.70 6.57
C ALA A 75 3.61 9.67 6.23
N TRP A 76 4.47 9.17 7.11
CA TRP A 76 5.90 9.02 6.83
C TRP A 76 6.15 8.18 5.56
N THR A 77 6.93 8.74 4.65
CA THR A 77 7.12 8.20 3.31
C THR A 77 8.57 8.38 2.87
N LEU A 78 9.11 7.33 2.25
CA LEU A 78 10.36 7.39 1.52
C LEU A 78 10.08 7.83 0.07
N VAL A 79 10.81 8.83 -0.42
CA VAL A 79 10.61 9.45 -1.73
C VAL A 79 11.85 9.23 -2.58
N GLU A 80 11.68 8.59 -3.73
CA GLU A 80 12.70 8.57 -4.77
C GLU A 80 12.71 9.93 -5.47
N HIS A 81 13.82 10.65 -5.37
CA HIS A 81 13.97 12.01 -5.87
C HIS A 81 15.14 12.11 -6.84
N HIS A 82 14.89 12.70 -8.01
CA HIS A 82 15.84 12.90 -9.11
C HIS A 82 16.02 14.42 -9.33
N PRO A 83 16.98 15.07 -8.64
CA PRO A 83 17.13 16.53 -8.70
C PRO A 83 17.38 17.06 -10.11
N ILE A 84 18.26 16.38 -10.86
CA ILE A 84 18.68 16.80 -12.21
C ILE A 84 17.50 16.71 -13.19
N LEU A 85 16.70 15.65 -13.07
CA LEU A 85 15.53 15.45 -13.93
C LEU A 85 14.31 16.26 -13.46
N GLY A 86 14.35 16.80 -12.24
CA GLY A 86 13.19 17.48 -11.66
C GLY A 86 12.02 16.53 -11.41
N LEU A 87 12.28 15.29 -10.98
CA LEU A 87 11.26 14.27 -10.78
C LEU A 87 11.29 13.73 -9.36
N GLU A 88 10.12 13.36 -8.84
CA GLU A 88 10.04 12.57 -7.61
C GLU A 88 8.83 11.65 -7.59
N ARG A 89 8.92 10.55 -6.84
CA ARG A 89 7.78 9.70 -6.52
C ARG A 89 7.89 9.18 -5.10
N CYS A 90 6.75 8.95 -4.47
CA CYS A 90 6.71 8.19 -3.22
C CYS A 90 6.92 6.71 -3.54
N LEU A 91 7.71 6.02 -2.72
CA LEU A 91 7.72 4.57 -2.72
C LEU A 91 6.44 4.06 -2.06
N GLU A 92 5.89 2.98 -2.59
CA GLU A 92 4.88 2.20 -1.89
C GLU A 92 5.52 1.37 -0.79
N ASP A 93 4.79 1.17 0.31
CA ASP A 93 5.32 0.53 1.51
C ASP A 93 5.89 -0.87 1.33
N HIS A 94 5.46 -1.58 0.28
CA HIS A 94 5.91 -2.94 -0.03
C HIS A 94 7.16 -2.96 -0.93
N GLU A 95 7.58 -1.82 -1.49
CA GLU A 95 8.74 -1.77 -2.38
C GLU A 95 10.02 -2.01 -1.59
N LEU A 96 10.91 -2.85 -2.13
CA LEU A 96 12.23 -3.10 -1.55
C LEU A 96 13.17 -1.92 -1.84
N VAL A 97 13.67 -1.28 -0.79
CA VAL A 97 14.48 -0.05 -0.93
C VAL A 97 15.75 -0.30 -1.72
N VAL A 98 16.38 -1.46 -1.52
CA VAL A 98 17.60 -1.86 -2.23
C VAL A 98 17.35 -2.02 -3.74
N GLN A 99 16.20 -2.55 -4.14
CA GLN A 99 15.84 -2.69 -5.56
C GLN A 99 15.60 -1.32 -6.21
N VAL A 100 14.94 -0.41 -5.48
CA VAL A 100 14.75 0.96 -5.97
C VAL A 100 16.09 1.67 -6.09
N GLN A 101 16.97 1.57 -5.07
CA GLN A 101 18.32 2.15 -5.09
C GLN A 101 19.14 1.67 -6.29
N ALA A 102 19.09 0.37 -6.60
CA ALA A 102 19.81 -0.20 -7.75
C ALA A 102 19.35 0.35 -9.11
N SER A 103 18.12 0.87 -9.20
CA SER A 103 17.56 1.47 -10.41
C SER A 103 17.80 2.99 -10.54
N MET A 104 18.24 3.63 -9.46
CA MET A 104 18.45 5.07 -9.39
C MET A 104 19.77 5.50 -10.03
N SER A 105 19.84 6.75 -10.51
CA SER A 105 21.12 7.34 -10.93
C SER A 105 21.93 7.81 -9.72
N SER A 106 23.24 8.01 -9.92
CA SER A 106 24.17 8.47 -8.87
C SER A 106 23.76 9.80 -8.20
N ASP A 107 23.08 10.68 -8.94
CA ASP A 107 22.63 12.00 -8.45
C ASP A 107 21.26 11.95 -7.75
N SER A 108 20.60 10.79 -7.78
CA SER A 108 19.30 10.59 -7.17
C SER A 108 19.46 10.37 -5.66
N LYS A 109 18.41 10.71 -4.91
CA LYS A 109 18.40 10.61 -3.46
C LYS A 109 17.07 10.10 -2.92
N PHE A 110 17.12 9.46 -1.77
CA PHE A 110 15.91 9.19 -0.99
C PHE A 110 15.60 10.36 -0.06
N LEU A 111 14.36 10.85 -0.09
CA LEU A 111 13.88 11.81 0.91
C LEU A 111 12.97 11.13 1.92
N PHE A 112 13.05 11.51 3.19
CA PHE A 112 12.16 11.08 4.25
C PHE A 112 11.29 12.25 4.70
N ARG A 113 9.99 12.18 4.41
CA ARG A 113 9.03 13.23 4.73
C ARG A 113 7.60 12.70 4.87
N LYS A 114 6.71 13.54 5.39
CA LYS A 114 5.28 13.21 5.47
C LYS A 114 4.58 13.42 4.13
N ASN A 115 3.70 12.48 3.77
CA ASN A 115 2.76 12.58 2.66
C ASN A 115 1.36 12.17 3.11
N TYR A 116 0.57 13.16 3.50
CA TYR A 116 -0.82 12.94 3.95
C TYR A 116 -1.76 12.49 2.82
N ALA A 117 -1.40 12.71 1.55
CA ALA A 117 -2.22 12.35 0.40
C ALA A 117 -2.02 10.90 -0.07
N LYS A 118 -1.02 10.19 0.47
CA LYS A 118 -0.60 8.83 0.05
C LYS A 118 -1.77 7.84 -0.07
N TYR A 119 -2.72 7.90 0.85
CA TYR A 119 -3.88 7.00 0.96
C TYR A 119 -5.23 7.71 0.92
N GLU A 120 -5.28 8.93 0.37
CA GLU A 120 -6.52 9.73 0.38
C GLU A 120 -7.70 9.03 -0.32
N PHE A 121 -7.44 8.30 -1.42
CA PHE A 121 -8.47 7.51 -2.08
C PHE A 121 -9.12 6.47 -1.16
N PHE A 122 -8.34 5.77 -0.34
CA PHE A 122 -8.90 4.78 0.56
C PHE A 122 -9.70 5.42 1.70
N ARG A 123 -9.33 6.64 2.13
CA ARG A 123 -10.07 7.38 3.16
C ARG A 123 -11.41 7.91 2.65
N ASN A 124 -11.44 8.38 1.40
CA ASN A 124 -12.63 8.96 0.78
C ASN A 124 -12.82 8.49 -0.68
N PRO A 125 -13.20 7.22 -0.91
CA PRO A 125 -13.26 6.66 -2.24
C PRO A 125 -14.42 7.18 -3.10
N LEU A 126 -15.54 7.57 -2.47
CA LEU A 126 -16.80 7.87 -3.16
C LEU A 126 -16.75 9.12 -4.04
N ASN A 127 -15.98 10.12 -3.63
CA ASN A 127 -15.90 11.42 -4.31
C ASN A 127 -14.49 11.71 -4.84
N PHE A 128 -13.63 10.69 -4.90
CA PHE A 128 -12.24 10.88 -5.29
C PHE A 128 -12.12 11.16 -6.79
N PHE A 129 -12.81 10.37 -7.61
CA PHE A 129 -12.78 10.47 -9.06
C PHE A 129 -14.03 11.19 -9.58
N PRO A 130 -13.89 12.20 -10.46
CA PRO A 130 -15.02 12.76 -11.20
C PRO A 130 -15.73 11.67 -12.01
N GLU A 131 -17.07 11.69 -12.07
CA GLU A 131 -17.86 10.65 -12.73
C GLU A 131 -17.45 10.43 -14.20
N GLN A 132 -17.20 11.52 -14.93
CA GLN A 132 -16.79 11.48 -16.33
C GLN A 132 -15.42 10.82 -16.57
N MET A 133 -14.58 10.76 -15.53
CA MET A 133 -13.23 10.21 -15.60
C MET A 133 -13.21 8.69 -15.47
N VAL A 134 -14.28 8.09 -14.97
CA VAL A 134 -14.38 6.65 -14.68
C VAL A 134 -15.36 6.00 -15.65
N ALA A 135 -14.93 4.94 -16.34
CA ALA A 135 -15.78 4.17 -17.24
C ALA A 135 -15.51 2.66 -17.10
N TRP A 136 -16.43 1.83 -17.60
CA TRP A 136 -16.13 0.42 -17.82
C TRP A 136 -15.24 0.23 -19.05
N CYS A 137 -14.35 -0.76 -19.01
CA CYS A 137 -13.52 -1.14 -20.17
C CYS A 137 -14.35 -1.83 -21.28
N GLN A 138 -15.54 -2.34 -20.95
CA GLN A 138 -16.49 -2.95 -21.88
C GLN A 138 -17.69 -2.00 -22.09
N GLU A 139 -18.26 -2.01 -23.30
CA GLU A 139 -19.42 -1.20 -23.68
C GLU A 139 -20.69 -1.68 -22.96
N SER A 140 -20.83 -1.27 -21.70
CA SER A 140 -22.12 -1.21 -21.02
C SER A 140 -22.38 0.26 -20.71
N ASP A 141 -23.46 0.83 -21.22
CA ASP A 141 -23.91 2.23 -21.00
C ASP A 141 -24.17 2.59 -19.52
N GLY A 142 -23.85 1.70 -18.57
CA GLY A 142 -23.99 1.94 -17.15
C GLY A 142 -22.79 2.71 -16.58
N SER A 143 -23.06 3.77 -15.83
CA SER A 143 -22.07 4.39 -14.96
C SER A 143 -21.65 3.42 -13.84
N ILE A 144 -20.41 3.50 -13.38
CA ILE A 144 -19.94 2.73 -12.21
C ILE A 144 -20.49 3.41 -10.95
N PRO A 145 -21.30 2.72 -10.11
CA PRO A 145 -21.70 3.28 -8.84
C PRO A 145 -20.45 3.58 -7.99
N GLN A 146 -20.32 4.81 -7.50
CA GLN A 146 -19.16 5.23 -6.70
C GLN A 146 -18.90 4.32 -5.48
N SER A 147 -19.97 3.76 -4.91
CA SER A 147 -19.91 2.79 -3.79
C SER A 147 -19.20 1.48 -4.14
N GLN A 148 -19.09 1.13 -5.42
CA GLN A 148 -18.42 -0.08 -5.90
C GLN A 148 -17.02 0.20 -6.44
N LEU A 149 -16.61 1.48 -6.52
CA LEU A 149 -15.39 1.87 -7.22
C LEU A 149 -14.13 1.26 -6.59
N LEU A 150 -14.03 1.29 -5.25
CA LEU A 150 -12.94 0.63 -4.54
C LEU A 150 -12.89 -0.86 -4.85
N GLN A 151 -14.03 -1.56 -4.78
CA GLN A 151 -14.09 -2.99 -5.07
C GLN A 151 -13.61 -3.28 -6.50
N ASN A 152 -14.04 -2.48 -7.47
CA ASN A 152 -13.69 -2.68 -8.88
C ASN A 152 -12.21 -2.43 -9.15
N PHE A 153 -11.59 -1.41 -8.51
CA PHE A 153 -10.15 -1.21 -8.61
C PHE A 153 -9.32 -2.33 -7.98
N LEU A 154 -9.83 -2.96 -6.91
CA LEU A 154 -9.15 -4.06 -6.22
C LEU A 154 -9.40 -5.42 -6.89
N ASN A 155 -10.47 -5.56 -7.67
CA ASN A 155 -10.83 -6.82 -8.33
C ASN A 155 -10.00 -7.05 -9.61
N SER A 156 -9.46 -8.26 -9.77
CA SER A 156 -8.70 -8.64 -10.97
C SER A 156 -9.62 -8.88 -12.19
N SER A 157 -10.89 -9.21 -12.02
CA SER A 157 -11.76 -9.57 -13.15
C SER A 157 -12.56 -8.40 -13.75
N SER A 158 -12.85 -7.36 -12.96
CA SER A 158 -13.72 -6.24 -13.36
C SER A 158 -13.07 -4.89 -13.07
N CYS A 159 -12.13 -4.50 -13.92
CA CYS A 159 -11.31 -3.31 -13.70
C CYS A 159 -11.90 -2.07 -14.39
N PRO A 160 -12.10 -0.95 -13.67
CA PRO A 160 -12.46 0.33 -14.28
C PRO A 160 -11.37 0.80 -15.25
N GLU A 161 -11.79 1.57 -16.25
CA GLU A 161 -10.94 2.38 -17.12
C GLU A 161 -10.99 3.84 -16.63
N ILE A 162 -9.84 4.49 -16.59
CA ILE A 162 -9.76 5.93 -16.37
C ILE A 162 -9.56 6.65 -17.70
N GLN A 163 -10.38 7.65 -17.99
CA GLN A 163 -10.39 8.34 -19.26
C GLN A 163 -10.44 9.86 -19.11
N GLY A 164 -9.93 10.59 -20.09
CA GLY A 164 -9.98 12.04 -20.10
C GLY A 164 -8.89 12.68 -20.95
N TYR A 165 -8.90 14.01 -21.04
CA TYR A 165 -7.89 14.74 -21.77
C TYR A 165 -6.62 14.95 -20.95
N LEU A 166 -5.46 14.74 -21.57
CA LEU A 166 -4.16 15.17 -21.07
C LEU A 166 -3.37 15.84 -22.19
N HIS A 167 -2.42 16.69 -21.82
CA HIS A 167 -1.42 17.20 -22.74
C HIS A 167 -0.18 16.30 -22.69
N LEU A 168 0.19 15.72 -23.83
CA LEU A 168 1.41 14.93 -23.99
C LEU A 168 2.50 15.80 -24.61
N LYS A 169 3.69 15.81 -24.02
CA LYS A 169 4.85 16.47 -24.60
C LYS A 169 5.34 15.69 -25.83
N GLU A 170 5.59 16.39 -26.93
CA GLU A 170 6.15 15.77 -28.12
C GLU A 170 7.64 15.45 -27.95
N PRO A 171 8.08 14.23 -28.31
CA PRO A 171 9.49 13.82 -28.32
C PRO A 171 10.43 14.86 -28.95
N GLY A 172 11.47 15.26 -28.22
CA GLY A 172 12.49 16.21 -28.69
C GLY A 172 11.98 17.64 -28.97
N ARG A 173 10.71 17.96 -28.68
CA ARG A 173 10.09 19.25 -28.98
C ARG A 173 9.63 19.98 -27.72
N ARG A 174 9.40 21.29 -27.86
CA ARG A 174 8.80 22.14 -26.82
C ARG A 174 7.28 22.23 -26.89
N SER A 175 6.68 21.62 -27.91
CA SER A 175 5.25 21.57 -28.15
C SER A 175 4.57 20.46 -27.34
N TRP A 176 3.29 20.67 -27.08
CA TRP A 176 2.41 19.76 -26.34
C TRP A 176 1.15 19.52 -27.15
N LYS A 177 0.68 18.28 -27.16
CA LYS A 177 -0.52 17.86 -27.88
C LYS A 177 -1.60 17.43 -26.89
N LYS A 178 -2.79 18.04 -26.97
CA LYS A 178 -3.96 17.60 -26.22
C LYS A 178 -4.51 16.32 -26.85
N LEU A 179 -4.59 15.26 -26.06
CA LEU A 179 -5.01 13.92 -26.49
C LEU A 179 -6.02 13.36 -25.50
N TYR A 180 -6.99 12.60 -25.99
CA TYR A 180 -7.89 11.83 -25.14
C TYR A 180 -7.21 10.49 -24.79
N MET A 181 -7.12 10.22 -23.50
CA MET A 181 -6.31 9.15 -22.92
C MET A 181 -7.19 8.12 -22.23
N PHE A 182 -6.70 6.88 -22.17
CA PHE A 182 -7.34 5.76 -21.48
C PHE A 182 -6.29 5.00 -20.69
N LEU A 183 -6.46 4.90 -19.37
CA LEU A 183 -5.63 4.08 -18.51
C LEU A 183 -6.37 2.79 -18.18
N ARG A 184 -5.75 1.69 -18.58
CA ARG A 184 -6.20 0.31 -18.37
C ARG A 184 -5.12 -0.44 -17.60
N ARG A 185 -5.44 -1.66 -17.16
CA ARG A 185 -4.45 -2.53 -16.50
C ARG A 185 -3.25 -2.84 -17.40
N SER A 186 -3.46 -2.95 -18.71
CA SER A 186 -2.38 -3.21 -19.66
C SER A 186 -1.51 -1.99 -20.00
N GLY A 187 -1.89 -0.79 -19.57
CA GLY A 187 -1.13 0.41 -19.87
C GLY A 187 -1.96 1.67 -20.08
N LEU A 188 -1.24 2.75 -20.38
CA LEU A 188 -1.81 4.03 -20.79
C LEU A 188 -1.86 4.12 -22.31
N TYR A 189 -3.04 4.42 -22.85
CA TYR A 189 -3.32 4.56 -24.27
C TYR A 189 -3.80 5.97 -24.59
N TYR A 190 -3.66 6.39 -25.84
CA TYR A 190 -4.34 7.57 -26.38
C TYR A 190 -5.10 7.25 -27.65
N SER A 191 -6.16 8.01 -27.93
CA SER A 191 -6.90 7.93 -29.18
C SER A 191 -6.21 8.76 -30.28
N THR A 192 -6.09 8.19 -31.48
CA THR A 192 -5.71 8.92 -32.70
C THR A 192 -6.91 9.60 -33.36
N LYS A 193 -8.15 9.32 -32.91
CA LYS A 193 -9.39 9.86 -33.48
C LYS A 193 -10.35 10.32 -32.37
N GLY A 194 -10.20 11.56 -31.94
CA GLY A 194 -11.10 12.19 -30.96
C GLY A 194 -11.13 11.40 -29.64
N THR A 195 -12.33 10.95 -29.24
CA THR A 195 -12.56 10.12 -28.05
C THR A 195 -12.81 8.64 -28.39
N SER A 196 -12.52 8.22 -29.63
CA SER A 196 -12.81 6.86 -30.09
C SER A 196 -12.01 5.82 -29.31
N LYS A 197 -12.72 4.77 -28.86
CA LYS A 197 -12.18 3.59 -28.17
C LYS A 197 -11.96 2.39 -29.09
N GLU A 198 -12.20 2.53 -30.41
CA GLU A 198 -11.98 1.44 -31.35
C GLU A 198 -10.50 1.00 -31.30
N PRO A 199 -10.20 -0.32 -31.27
CA PRO A 199 -8.83 -0.80 -31.17
C PRO A 199 -7.87 -0.21 -32.22
N ARG A 200 -8.36 0.04 -33.45
CA ARG A 200 -7.58 0.66 -34.54
C ARG A 200 -7.14 2.10 -34.26
N HIS A 201 -7.88 2.82 -33.40
CA HIS A 201 -7.58 4.20 -33.03
C HIS A 201 -6.76 4.30 -31.74
N LEU A 202 -6.57 3.20 -31.00
CA LEU A 202 -5.82 3.22 -29.75
C LEU A 202 -4.32 2.99 -29.99
N GLN A 203 -3.50 3.84 -29.38
CA GLN A 203 -2.05 3.73 -29.40
C GLN A 203 -1.53 3.61 -27.97
N LEU A 204 -0.73 2.58 -27.71
CA LEU A 204 -0.09 2.37 -26.41
C LEU A 204 1.03 3.41 -26.22
N LEU A 205 0.93 4.19 -25.13
CA LEU A 205 1.95 5.15 -24.75
C LEU A 205 2.97 4.53 -23.79
N SER A 206 2.51 3.74 -22.82
CA SER A 206 3.36 3.11 -21.81
C SER A 206 2.68 1.89 -21.19
N ASP A 207 3.45 0.82 -21.00
CA ASP A 207 3.06 -0.34 -20.21
C ASP A 207 2.99 0.04 -18.72
N LEU A 208 2.03 -0.54 -17.99
CA LEU A 208 1.79 -0.22 -16.57
C LEU A 208 2.74 -0.98 -15.62
N GLU A 209 2.98 -2.26 -15.90
CA GLU A 209 3.76 -3.16 -15.05
C GLU A 209 5.23 -2.72 -15.02
N ASP A 210 5.77 -2.46 -16.21
CA ASP A 210 7.16 -2.10 -16.40
C ASP A 210 7.46 -0.61 -16.18
N SER A 211 6.48 0.24 -15.82
CA SER A 211 6.70 1.69 -15.70
C SER A 211 6.30 2.28 -14.35
N ASN A 212 7.01 3.32 -13.92
CA ASN A 212 6.74 4.07 -12.71
C ASN A 212 6.25 5.48 -13.04
N ILE A 213 5.38 6.02 -12.19
CA ILE A 213 4.82 7.36 -12.33
C ILE A 213 5.51 8.33 -11.37
N PHE A 214 5.89 9.51 -11.87
CA PHE A 214 6.61 10.53 -11.13
C PHE A 214 5.89 11.87 -11.22
N THR A 215 5.91 12.65 -10.15
CA THR A 215 5.56 14.07 -10.18
C THR A 215 6.74 14.85 -10.76
N VAL A 216 6.44 15.82 -11.63
CA VAL A 216 7.44 16.78 -12.10
C VAL A 216 7.47 17.96 -11.13
N ILE A 217 8.62 18.21 -10.53
CA ILE A 217 8.84 19.28 -9.54
C ILE A 217 9.50 20.52 -10.15
N THR A 218 10.09 20.39 -11.34
CA THR A 218 10.52 21.55 -12.13
C THR A 218 9.30 22.25 -12.70
N GLY A 219 9.01 23.47 -12.23
CA GLY A 219 7.83 24.24 -12.67
C GLY A 219 7.75 24.47 -14.18
N LYS A 220 6.60 24.97 -14.66
CA LYS A 220 6.25 25.22 -16.09
C LYS A 220 7.40 25.69 -17.00
N LYS A 221 8.26 26.58 -16.48
CA LYS A 221 9.30 27.29 -17.25
C LYS A 221 10.30 26.36 -17.92
N LEU A 222 10.59 25.19 -17.35
CA LEU A 222 11.62 24.29 -17.92
C LEU A 222 11.14 23.58 -19.18
N HIS A 223 9.85 23.21 -19.24
CA HIS A 223 9.32 22.35 -20.30
C HIS A 223 8.30 23.03 -21.22
N ASN A 224 8.02 24.32 -21.00
CA ASN A 224 6.97 25.08 -21.68
C ASN A 224 5.60 24.37 -21.57
N ALA A 225 5.31 23.85 -20.39
CA ALA A 225 4.10 23.05 -20.16
C ALA A 225 2.85 23.92 -20.12
N PRO A 226 1.69 23.40 -20.55
CA PRO A 226 0.41 24.11 -20.47
C PRO A 226 0.02 24.44 -19.02
N THR A 227 0.32 23.54 -18.08
CA THR A 227 -0.06 23.67 -16.66
C THR A 227 1.09 23.32 -15.70
N ASP A 228 0.92 23.61 -14.41
CA ASP A 228 1.89 23.27 -13.36
C ASP A 228 1.66 21.83 -12.88
N TYR A 229 0.55 21.23 -13.31
CA TYR A 229 0.08 19.92 -12.88
C TYR A 229 0.65 18.84 -13.79
N GLN A 230 1.97 18.78 -13.82
CA GLN A 230 2.76 17.86 -14.63
C GLN A 230 3.10 16.58 -13.86
N PHE A 231 3.16 15.49 -14.60
CA PHE A 231 3.65 14.19 -14.14
C PHE A 231 4.28 13.48 -15.34
N CYS A 232 5.09 12.45 -15.11
CA CYS A 232 5.63 11.65 -16.19
C CYS A 232 5.63 10.17 -15.87
N ILE A 233 5.67 9.36 -16.93
CA ILE A 233 5.84 7.92 -16.82
C ILE A 233 7.25 7.58 -17.32
N ARG A 234 7.96 6.79 -16.52
CA ARG A 234 9.33 6.35 -16.79
C ARG A 234 9.40 4.82 -16.71
N PRO A 235 9.93 4.14 -17.73
CA PRO A 235 10.19 2.70 -17.66
C PRO A 235 11.14 2.34 -16.52
N SER A 236 10.82 1.28 -15.79
CA SER A 236 11.54 0.76 -14.63
C SER A 236 12.73 -0.12 -15.05
N LYS A 237 12.63 -0.79 -16.21
CA LYS A 237 13.68 -1.64 -16.78
C LYS A 237 14.15 -1.04 -18.12
N VAL A 238 15.46 -1.00 -18.32
CA VAL A 238 16.07 -0.53 -19.57
C VAL A 238 15.98 -1.66 -20.60
N ARG A 239 15.10 -1.54 -21.59
CA ARG A 239 15.17 -2.32 -22.83
C ARG A 239 15.58 -1.37 -23.96
N GLY A 240 16.87 -1.37 -24.32
CA GLY A 240 17.41 -0.57 -25.43
C GLY A 240 17.53 0.94 -25.15
N ASP A 241 17.91 1.70 -26.18
CA ASP A 241 18.37 3.11 -26.12
C ASP A 241 17.32 4.15 -25.69
N CYS A 242 16.08 3.76 -25.39
CA CYS A 242 15.01 4.72 -25.14
C CYS A 242 14.79 4.98 -23.64
N LYS A 243 15.57 5.91 -23.09
CA LYS A 243 15.31 6.57 -21.78
C LYS A 243 14.23 7.65 -21.88
N GLU A 244 13.28 7.55 -22.81
CA GLU A 244 12.38 8.66 -23.07
C GLU A 244 11.29 8.76 -22.00
N LEU A 245 11.38 9.83 -21.20
CA LEU A 245 10.35 10.23 -20.25
C LEU A 245 9.08 10.64 -20.99
N LYS A 246 7.96 9.98 -20.72
CA LYS A 246 6.66 10.38 -21.26
C LYS A 246 6.05 11.46 -20.36
N MET A 247 6.26 12.72 -20.71
CA MET A 247 5.77 13.87 -19.93
C MET A 247 4.32 14.21 -20.26
N LEU A 248 3.50 14.33 -19.21
CA LEU A 248 2.07 14.58 -19.27
C LEU A 248 1.72 15.82 -18.42
N SER A 249 0.68 16.55 -18.82
CA SER A 249 0.18 17.73 -18.12
C SER A 249 -1.35 17.68 -18.06
N ALA A 250 -1.88 17.68 -16.83
CA ALA A 250 -3.31 17.72 -16.55
C ALA A 250 -3.83 19.17 -16.49
N GLU A 251 -5.13 19.38 -16.64
CA GLU A 251 -5.71 20.73 -16.62
C GLU A 251 -5.63 21.39 -15.23
N ASP A 252 -5.80 20.59 -14.18
CA ASP A 252 -5.83 21.02 -12.79
C ASP A 252 -5.15 20.00 -11.84
N GLU A 253 -5.00 20.36 -10.57
CA GLU A 253 -4.37 19.50 -9.55
C GLU A 253 -5.19 18.23 -9.25
N GLN A 254 -6.52 18.33 -9.24
CA GLN A 254 -7.42 17.21 -8.94
C GLN A 254 -7.30 16.16 -10.05
N SER A 255 -7.36 16.58 -11.30
CA SER A 255 -7.14 15.75 -12.49
C SER A 255 -5.78 15.04 -12.42
N ARG A 256 -4.68 15.76 -12.13
CA ARG A 256 -3.35 15.14 -11.94
C ARG A 256 -3.38 14.08 -10.83
N THR A 257 -3.95 14.43 -9.68
CA THR A 257 -4.03 13.54 -8.51
C THR A 257 -4.82 12.27 -8.83
N CYS A 258 -5.93 12.39 -9.56
CA CYS A 258 -6.74 11.27 -10.02
C CYS A 258 -5.94 10.35 -10.95
N TRP A 259 -5.31 10.89 -12.01
CA TRP A 259 -4.50 10.09 -12.93
C TRP A 259 -3.36 9.35 -12.22
N MET A 260 -2.63 10.05 -11.33
CA MET A 260 -1.54 9.43 -10.58
C MET A 260 -2.03 8.35 -9.62
N THR A 261 -3.16 8.57 -8.94
CA THR A 261 -3.72 7.59 -8.00
C THR A 261 -4.30 6.38 -8.74
N ALA A 262 -4.96 6.59 -9.87
CA ALA A 262 -5.44 5.52 -10.72
C ALA A 262 -4.31 4.64 -11.25
N PHE A 263 -3.19 5.24 -11.68
CA PHE A 263 -2.00 4.50 -12.09
C PHE A 263 -1.51 3.58 -10.97
N ARG A 264 -1.40 4.12 -9.74
CA ARG A 264 -1.00 3.34 -8.55
C ARG A 264 -1.99 2.21 -8.24
N LEU A 265 -3.29 2.49 -8.25
CA LEU A 265 -4.34 1.50 -8.00
C LEU A 265 -4.30 0.36 -9.03
N LEU A 266 -4.16 0.69 -10.31
CA LEU A 266 -4.13 -0.31 -11.37
C LEU A 266 -2.83 -1.11 -11.38
N LYS A 267 -1.70 -0.49 -10.99
CA LYS A 267 -0.40 -1.16 -10.93
C LYS A 267 -0.28 -2.10 -9.75
N HIS A 268 -0.70 -1.66 -8.56
CA HIS A 268 -0.44 -2.38 -7.31
C HIS A 268 -1.67 -3.08 -6.74
N GLY A 269 -2.89 -2.70 -7.16
CA GLY A 269 -4.14 -3.34 -6.80
C GLY A 269 -4.31 -3.54 -5.30
N ILE A 270 -4.59 -4.79 -4.91
CA ILE A 270 -4.81 -5.19 -3.52
C ILE A 270 -3.61 -4.95 -2.61
N VAL A 271 -2.38 -5.00 -3.13
CA VAL A 271 -1.17 -4.77 -2.33
C VAL A 271 -1.12 -3.34 -1.81
N LEU A 272 -1.56 -2.37 -2.62
CA LEU A 272 -1.62 -0.96 -2.19
C LEU A 272 -2.66 -0.74 -1.09
N TYR A 273 -3.75 -1.50 -1.12
CA TYR A 273 -4.76 -1.48 -0.09
C TYR A 273 -4.31 -2.19 1.20
N GLN A 274 -3.58 -3.29 1.08
CA GLN A 274 -2.92 -3.95 2.22
C GLN A 274 -1.95 -3.00 2.92
N ASN A 275 -1.16 -2.24 2.16
CA ASN A 275 -0.29 -1.20 2.71
C ASN A 275 -1.08 -0.17 3.55
N TYR A 276 -2.26 0.26 3.08
CA TYR A 276 -3.11 1.19 3.82
C TYR A 276 -3.65 0.59 5.14
N ASN A 277 -4.00 -0.70 5.13
CA ASN A 277 -4.68 -1.36 6.24
C ASN A 277 -3.78 -1.95 7.32
N VAL A 278 -2.46 -1.92 7.15
CA VAL A 278 -1.57 -2.53 8.15
C VAL A 278 -1.88 -1.92 9.53
N PRO A 279 -2.21 -2.75 10.53
CA PRO A 279 -2.52 -2.28 11.86
C PRO A 279 -1.38 -1.41 12.38
N HIS A 280 -1.71 -0.25 12.94
CA HIS A 280 -0.76 0.41 13.83
C HIS A 280 -0.39 -0.61 14.90
N GLN A 281 0.88 -1.00 14.97
CA GLN A 281 1.38 -1.63 16.18
C GLN A 281 1.30 -0.57 17.29
N ARG A 282 0.12 -0.41 17.90
CA ARG A 282 0.02 0.15 19.25
C ARG A 282 0.89 -0.79 20.07
N LYS A 283 2.12 -0.36 20.37
CA LYS A 283 3.10 -1.18 21.08
C LYS A 283 2.44 -1.89 22.25
N SER A 284 2.28 -3.21 22.15
CA SER A 284 2.61 -4.05 23.28
C SER A 284 4.13 -4.02 23.39
N SER A 285 4.63 -3.91 24.61
CA SER A 285 6.04 -3.91 24.96
C SER A 285 6.77 -5.08 24.27
N LEU A 286 7.57 -4.81 23.24
CA LEU A 286 8.54 -5.76 22.73
C LEU A 286 9.93 -5.45 23.27
N SER A 287 10.63 -6.55 23.52
CA SER A 287 11.89 -6.72 24.25
C SER A 287 13.06 -5.89 23.73
N PRO A 288 14.06 -5.59 24.58
CA PRO A 288 15.14 -4.69 24.21
C PRO A 288 16.10 -5.39 23.26
N PHE A 289 16.09 -5.00 22.00
CA PHE A 289 17.32 -4.99 21.22
C PHE A 289 18.27 -4.02 21.92
N SER A 290 19.23 -4.57 22.65
CA SER A 290 20.34 -3.84 23.27
C SER A 290 21.19 -3.21 22.17
N ALA A 291 20.89 -1.96 21.81
CA ALA A 291 21.87 -1.11 21.15
C ALA A 291 22.99 -0.80 22.16
N PRO A 292 24.28 -0.80 21.76
CA PRO A 292 25.36 -0.46 22.66
C PRO A 292 25.20 0.99 23.12
N VAL A 293 25.11 1.17 24.44
CA VAL A 293 25.09 2.47 25.10
C VAL A 293 26.33 3.28 24.69
N ARG A 294 26.16 4.38 23.94
CA ARG A 294 27.13 5.49 23.93
C ARG A 294 26.49 6.87 23.78
N SER A 295 26.88 7.71 24.76
CA SER A 295 26.96 9.17 24.87
C SER A 295 25.70 10.04 24.68
N VAL A 296 25.08 10.35 25.83
CA VAL A 296 24.64 11.68 26.29
C VAL A 296 24.54 12.78 25.21
N SER A 297 23.47 12.77 24.43
CA SER A 297 22.76 14.00 23.99
C SER A 297 21.29 13.76 23.57
N GLU A 298 20.78 12.53 23.70
CA GLU A 298 19.44 12.14 23.21
C GLU A 298 18.25 12.66 24.04
N ASN A 299 18.49 13.33 25.17
CA ASN A 299 17.43 13.94 26.00
C ASN A 299 17.04 15.37 25.57
N SER A 300 17.48 15.87 24.41
CA SER A 300 17.27 17.28 24.02
C SER A 300 16.27 17.51 22.89
N LEU A 301 15.59 16.48 22.39
CA LEU A 301 14.52 16.66 21.41
C LEU A 301 13.18 16.79 22.13
N VAL A 302 12.58 17.97 22.01
CA VAL A 302 11.24 18.26 22.54
C VAL A 302 10.35 18.72 21.40
N ALA A 303 9.07 18.33 21.43
CA ALA A 303 8.10 18.83 20.47
C ALA A 303 7.95 20.35 20.68
N MET A 304 7.98 21.13 19.61
CA MET A 304 7.89 22.59 19.67
C MET A 304 6.70 23.06 18.84
N ASP A 305 5.95 24.01 19.38
CA ASP A 305 4.84 24.69 18.71
C ASP A 305 5.27 26.11 18.33
N PHE A 306 5.26 26.41 17.04
CA PHE A 306 5.57 27.73 16.46
C PHE A 306 4.33 28.47 15.95
N SER A 307 3.12 28.02 16.29
CA SER A 307 1.87 28.68 15.86
C SER A 307 1.66 30.06 16.52
N GLY A 308 2.32 30.32 17.65
CA GLY A 308 2.33 31.60 18.35
C GLY A 308 3.44 32.57 17.91
N ARG A 309 3.54 33.73 18.58
CA ARG A 309 4.60 34.74 18.33
C ARG A 309 5.99 34.29 18.83
N THR A 310 6.03 33.33 19.75
CA THR A 310 7.24 32.74 20.32
C THR A 310 7.06 31.24 20.36
N GLY A 311 8.07 30.48 19.92
CA GLY A 311 8.02 29.02 19.97
C GLY A 311 7.93 28.52 21.41
N ARG A 312 7.03 27.57 21.68
CA ARG A 312 6.89 26.92 23.01
C ARG A 312 7.18 25.42 22.91
N VAL A 313 7.66 24.85 24.01
CA VAL A 313 7.79 23.39 24.15
C VAL A 313 6.42 22.78 24.42
N ILE A 314 6.08 21.68 23.75
CA ILE A 314 4.92 20.85 24.02
C ILE A 314 5.37 19.70 24.94
N ASP A 315 5.09 19.84 26.24
CA ASP A 315 5.44 18.82 27.24
C ASP A 315 4.42 17.67 27.32
N ASN A 316 3.17 17.91 26.90
CA ASN A 316 2.10 16.93 26.96
C ASN A 316 2.11 16.03 25.72
N PRO A 317 2.33 14.71 25.85
CA PRO A 317 2.36 13.79 24.70
C PRO A 317 1.03 13.71 23.95
N VAL A 318 -0.11 13.90 24.64
CA VAL A 318 -1.43 13.93 24.00
C VAL A 318 -1.57 15.18 23.13
N GLU A 319 -1.08 16.31 23.60
CA GLU A 319 -1.08 17.57 22.84
C GLU A 319 -0.18 17.48 21.62
N ALA A 320 1.01 16.88 21.75
CA ALA A 320 1.91 16.64 20.63
C ALA A 320 1.24 15.74 19.56
N GLN A 321 0.48 14.72 20.00
CA GLN A 321 -0.29 13.87 19.11
C GLN A 321 -1.46 14.62 18.44
N SER A 322 -2.18 15.46 19.19
CA SER A 322 -3.25 16.31 18.63
C SER A 322 -2.72 17.30 17.62
N ALA A 323 -1.58 17.95 17.89
CA ALA A 323 -0.91 18.87 16.96
C ALA A 323 -0.47 18.14 15.67
N ALA A 324 0.06 16.93 15.78
CA ALA A 324 0.40 16.11 14.62
C ALA A 324 -0.85 15.72 13.78
N LEU A 325 -1.96 15.40 14.44
CA LEU A 325 -3.23 15.11 13.77
C LEU A 325 -3.81 16.36 13.09
N GLU A 326 -3.73 17.51 13.75
CA GLU A 326 -4.15 18.81 13.23
C GLU A 326 -3.32 19.19 12.00
N GLU A 327 -2.00 19.03 12.04
CA GLU A 327 -1.10 19.26 10.89
C GLU A 327 -1.58 18.48 9.66
N GLY A 328 -1.92 17.20 9.84
CA GLY A 328 -2.50 16.35 8.80
C GLY A 328 -3.91 16.76 8.35
N GLN A 329 -4.69 17.43 9.21
CA GLN A 329 -5.98 18.04 8.84
C GLN A 329 -5.78 19.35 8.06
N THR A 330 -4.87 20.23 8.50
CA THR A 330 -4.59 21.51 7.83
C THR A 330 -4.03 21.28 6.44
N TRP A 331 -3.18 20.27 6.28
CA TRP A 331 -2.70 19.81 4.97
C TRP A 331 -3.85 19.42 4.04
N ARG A 332 -4.87 18.71 4.55
CA ARG A 332 -6.07 18.34 3.78
C ARG A 332 -6.91 19.55 3.40
N VAL A 333 -7.16 20.47 4.33
CA VAL A 333 -7.96 21.68 4.10
C VAL A 333 -7.30 22.63 3.09
N ARG A 334 -5.96 22.78 3.14
CA ARG A 334 -5.21 23.54 2.12
C ARG A 334 -5.39 22.97 0.72
N ARG A 335 -5.56 21.65 0.60
CA ARG A 335 -5.82 20.94 -0.66
C ARG A 335 -7.30 20.98 -1.08
N GLN A 336 -8.22 21.09 -0.12
CA GLN A 336 -9.68 21.07 -0.31
C GLN A 336 -10.35 22.45 -0.54
N ARG A 337 -9.59 23.53 -0.80
CA ARG A 337 -10.18 24.86 -1.12
C ARG A 337 -11.06 24.89 -2.40
N MET A 338 -11.41 23.76 -3.00
CA MET A 338 -12.42 23.62 -4.03
C MET A 338 -13.42 22.49 -3.78
N ASN A 339 -14.08 22.48 -2.61
CA ASN A 339 -15.45 21.95 -2.48
C ASN A 339 -16.17 22.67 -1.34
N VAL A 340 -16.87 23.75 -1.66
CA VAL A 340 -17.86 24.37 -0.76
C VAL A 340 -19.10 23.47 -0.76
N LEU A 341 -19.57 23.15 0.46
CA LEU A 341 -20.74 22.35 0.84
C LEU A 341 -20.54 20.83 0.80
N THR A 342 -20.00 20.26 1.87
CA THR A 342 -20.64 19.12 2.57
C THR A 342 -19.92 18.88 3.90
N SER A 343 -20.63 19.15 5.00
CA SER A 343 -20.24 18.75 6.35
C SER A 343 -20.41 17.23 6.47
N ALA A 344 -19.32 16.48 6.61
CA ALA A 344 -19.36 15.09 7.05
C ALA A 344 -18.76 15.00 8.46
N SER A 345 -19.59 14.61 9.43
CA SER A 345 -19.24 14.46 10.84
C SER A 345 -18.32 13.25 11.07
N PRO A 346 -17.39 13.25 12.05
CA PRO A 346 -16.29 12.27 12.13
C PRO A 346 -16.62 10.91 12.78
N LEU A 347 -17.89 10.54 12.91
CA LEU A 347 -18.31 9.40 13.74
C LEU A 347 -19.09 8.34 12.93
N HIS A 348 -18.45 7.73 11.94
CA HIS A 348 -18.94 6.47 11.38
C HIS A 348 -17.78 5.48 11.18
N PRO A 349 -17.91 4.22 11.63
CA PRO A 349 -16.91 3.19 11.38
C PRO A 349 -16.72 3.01 9.87
N SER A 350 -15.47 2.82 9.46
CA SER A 350 -15.04 2.78 8.07
C SER A 350 -15.86 1.78 7.25
N SER A 351 -16.57 2.28 6.24
CA SER A 351 -17.28 1.50 5.19
C SER A 351 -16.37 0.56 4.38
N LEU A 352 -15.08 0.46 4.70
CA LEU A 352 -14.02 -0.18 3.92
C LEU A 352 -13.78 -1.64 4.32
N SER A 353 -13.90 -2.00 5.62
CA SER A 353 -13.78 -3.40 6.07
C SER A 353 -14.88 -4.29 5.48
N THR A 354 -16.03 -3.70 5.15
CA THR A 354 -17.15 -4.33 4.46
C THR A 354 -16.87 -4.66 2.98
N VAL A 355 -15.76 -4.18 2.40
CA VAL A 355 -15.46 -4.31 0.95
C VAL A 355 -14.35 -5.33 0.67
N ILE A 356 -13.38 -5.51 1.57
CA ILE A 356 -12.18 -6.34 1.32
C ILE A 356 -12.52 -7.80 1.12
N HIS A 357 -13.36 -8.34 2.01
CA HIS A 357 -13.76 -9.74 1.93
C HIS A 357 -14.45 -10.05 0.60
N ARG A 358 -15.08 -9.05 -0.05
CA ARG A 358 -15.71 -9.20 -1.37
C ARG A 358 -14.74 -9.39 -2.53
N THR A 359 -13.46 -9.14 -2.32
CA THR A 359 -12.39 -9.40 -3.30
C THR A 359 -11.77 -10.78 -3.15
N GLN A 360 -12.14 -11.51 -2.09
CA GLN A 360 -11.55 -12.80 -1.77
C GLN A 360 -12.18 -13.90 -2.62
N VAL A 361 -11.35 -14.81 -3.12
CA VAL A 361 -11.78 -15.92 -3.99
C VAL A 361 -12.78 -16.87 -3.31
N TRP A 362 -12.78 -16.90 -1.97
CA TRP A 362 -13.70 -17.68 -1.15
C TRP A 362 -15.02 -16.96 -0.84
N PHE A 363 -15.18 -15.69 -1.21
CA PHE A 363 -16.39 -14.91 -0.92
C PHE A 363 -17.26 -14.74 -2.17
N HIS A 364 -18.54 -15.10 -2.05
CA HIS A 364 -19.47 -15.16 -3.18
C HIS A 364 -20.64 -14.19 -3.08
N GLY A 365 -20.62 -13.27 -2.11
CA GLY A 365 -21.68 -12.26 -1.95
C GLY A 365 -23.06 -12.88 -1.74
N ARG A 366 -24.07 -12.38 -2.46
CA ARG A 366 -25.49 -12.72 -2.27
C ARG A 366 -25.94 -14.00 -2.99
N ILE A 367 -25.18 -15.09 -2.87
CA ILE A 367 -25.65 -16.40 -3.32
C ILE A 367 -26.57 -17.06 -2.28
N ILE A 368 -27.56 -17.79 -2.76
CA ILE A 368 -28.52 -18.50 -1.91
C ILE A 368 -27.92 -19.80 -1.38
N ARG A 369 -28.53 -20.39 -0.35
CA ARG A 369 -28.03 -21.63 0.28
C ARG A 369 -27.89 -22.77 -0.73
N GLU A 370 -28.87 -22.90 -1.61
CA GLU A 370 -28.98 -23.95 -2.62
C GLU A 370 -27.86 -23.82 -3.67
N GLU A 371 -27.56 -22.59 -4.07
CA GLU A 371 -26.49 -22.28 -5.01
C GLU A 371 -25.10 -22.55 -4.41
N ALA A 372 -24.88 -22.11 -3.17
CA ALA A 372 -23.69 -22.47 -2.42
C ALA A 372 -23.52 -23.99 -2.33
N HIS A 373 -24.60 -24.73 -2.06
CA HIS A 373 -24.55 -26.19 -1.98
C HIS A 373 -24.18 -26.83 -3.33
N LYS A 374 -24.73 -26.33 -4.44
CA LYS A 374 -24.39 -26.78 -5.80
C LYS A 374 -22.91 -26.54 -6.12
N MET A 375 -22.38 -25.37 -5.79
CA MET A 375 -20.97 -25.04 -6.00
C MET A 375 -20.03 -25.97 -5.22
N MET A 376 -20.36 -26.25 -3.96
CA MET A 376 -19.58 -27.17 -3.12
C MET A 376 -19.56 -28.60 -3.69
N ILE A 377 -20.67 -29.05 -4.30
CA ILE A 377 -20.75 -30.34 -5.00
C ILE A 377 -19.88 -30.34 -6.25
N GLN A 378 -19.98 -29.31 -7.09
CA GLN A 378 -19.22 -29.18 -8.33
C GLN A 378 -17.70 -29.18 -8.10
N GLN A 379 -17.26 -28.71 -6.93
CA GLN A 379 -15.84 -28.70 -6.54
C GLN A 379 -15.38 -29.95 -5.77
N GLY A 380 -16.18 -31.03 -5.78
CA GLY A 380 -15.72 -32.36 -5.34
C GLY A 380 -15.80 -32.64 -3.85
N GLN A 381 -16.40 -31.75 -3.04
CA GLN A 381 -16.74 -32.00 -1.62
C GLN A 381 -15.57 -32.54 -0.76
N VAL A 382 -14.36 -32.01 -0.99
CA VAL A 382 -13.18 -32.36 -0.20
C VAL A 382 -13.21 -31.72 1.19
N ASP A 383 -12.58 -32.37 2.16
CA ASP A 383 -12.52 -31.88 3.53
C ASP A 383 -11.81 -30.53 3.63
N GLY A 384 -12.48 -29.56 4.25
CA GLY A 384 -11.98 -28.19 4.37
C GLY A 384 -12.27 -27.32 3.15
N LEU A 385 -13.05 -27.79 2.16
CA LEU A 385 -13.62 -26.96 1.10
C LEU A 385 -14.61 -25.96 1.71
N PHE A 386 -14.48 -24.68 1.40
CA PHE A 386 -15.31 -23.65 2.02
C PHE A 386 -15.60 -22.44 1.13
N LEU A 387 -16.70 -21.74 1.43
CA LEU A 387 -17.00 -20.41 0.92
C LEU A 387 -17.71 -19.57 1.97
N LEU A 388 -17.63 -18.25 1.84
CA LEU A 388 -18.44 -17.30 2.59
C LEU A 388 -19.44 -16.60 1.65
N ARG A 389 -20.61 -16.29 2.20
CA ARG A 389 -21.69 -15.57 1.50
C ARG A 389 -22.44 -14.65 2.46
N ASP A 390 -23.17 -13.69 1.91
CA ASP A 390 -24.10 -12.85 2.67
C ASP A 390 -25.21 -13.71 3.27
N SER A 391 -25.63 -13.42 4.50
CA SER A 391 -26.79 -14.08 5.09
C SER A 391 -28.08 -13.55 4.48
N GLN A 392 -28.97 -14.47 4.06
CA GLN A 392 -30.28 -14.11 3.53
C GLN A 392 -31.28 -13.73 4.63
N SER A 393 -31.11 -14.28 5.84
CA SER A 393 -32.03 -14.06 6.96
C SER A 393 -31.61 -12.89 7.86
N ASN A 394 -30.33 -12.52 7.86
CA ASN A 394 -29.83 -11.41 8.66
C ASN A 394 -28.89 -10.51 7.82
N PRO A 395 -29.32 -9.29 7.43
CA PRO A 395 -28.54 -8.38 6.59
C PRO A 395 -27.18 -7.94 7.15
N ARG A 396 -26.93 -8.17 8.45
CA ARG A 396 -25.66 -7.83 9.12
C ARG A 396 -24.77 -9.05 9.36
N ALA A 397 -25.22 -10.25 9.00
CA ALA A 397 -24.50 -11.50 9.22
C ALA A 397 -23.96 -12.10 7.92
N PHE A 398 -22.98 -12.97 8.06
CA PHE A 398 -22.44 -13.78 6.96
C PHE A 398 -22.65 -15.26 7.25
N VAL A 399 -22.46 -16.09 6.23
CA VAL A 399 -22.54 -17.54 6.35
C VAL A 399 -21.28 -18.18 5.79
N LEU A 400 -20.56 -18.91 6.64
CA LEU A 400 -19.50 -19.83 6.23
C LEU A 400 -20.14 -21.16 5.85
N THR A 401 -19.95 -21.60 4.61
CA THR A 401 -20.34 -22.92 4.12
C THR A 401 -19.08 -23.78 4.03
N LEU A 402 -19.07 -24.94 4.69
CA LEU A 402 -17.89 -25.80 4.86
C LEU A 402 -18.25 -27.26 4.59
N CYS A 403 -17.40 -27.96 3.85
CA CYS A 403 -17.49 -29.41 3.65
C CYS A 403 -16.58 -30.18 4.61
N HIS A 404 -17.14 -31.23 5.22
CA HIS A 404 -16.40 -32.18 6.06
C HIS A 404 -17.06 -33.56 6.02
N HIS A 405 -16.30 -34.60 5.71
CA HIS A 405 -16.77 -35.96 5.45
C HIS A 405 -17.94 -35.97 4.46
N GLN A 406 -17.79 -35.28 3.33
CA GLN A 406 -18.79 -35.12 2.28
C GLN A 406 -20.10 -34.45 2.73
N LYS A 407 -20.19 -33.95 3.97
CA LYS A 407 -21.35 -33.23 4.49
C LYS A 407 -21.09 -31.73 4.44
N ILE A 408 -22.02 -31.00 3.81
CA ILE A 408 -21.98 -29.53 3.74
C ILE A 408 -22.70 -28.97 4.97
N LYS A 409 -22.00 -28.11 5.73
CA LYS A 409 -22.51 -27.41 6.91
C LYS A 409 -22.45 -25.91 6.70
N HIS A 410 -23.38 -25.20 7.33
CA HIS A 410 -23.45 -23.74 7.26
C HIS A 410 -23.38 -23.17 8.67
N PHE A 411 -22.45 -22.24 8.87
CA PHE A 411 -22.19 -21.59 10.15
C PHE A 411 -22.47 -20.10 10.01
N GLN A 412 -23.24 -19.55 10.94
CA GLN A 412 -23.59 -18.14 10.92
C GLN A 412 -22.49 -17.32 11.61
N ILE A 413 -21.96 -16.35 10.89
CA ILE A 413 -21.00 -15.39 11.40
C ILE A 413 -21.78 -14.14 11.80
N LEU A 414 -21.81 -13.85 13.10
CA LEU A 414 -22.58 -12.76 13.66
C LEU A 414 -21.67 -11.58 14.01
N PRO A 415 -22.14 -10.33 13.80
CA PRO A 415 -21.46 -9.17 14.34
C PRO A 415 -21.68 -9.09 15.85
N CYS A 416 -20.65 -8.72 16.59
CA CYS A 416 -20.71 -8.36 18.01
C CYS A 416 -20.00 -7.04 18.25
N GLU A 417 -20.36 -6.33 19.32
CA GLU A 417 -19.76 -5.05 19.69
C GLU A 417 -19.09 -5.15 21.06
N GLU A 418 -17.88 -4.63 21.18
CA GLU A 418 -17.12 -4.54 22.43
C GLU A 418 -16.35 -3.20 22.42
N ASP A 419 -16.50 -2.40 23.48
CA ASP A 419 -15.87 -1.07 23.63
C ASP A 419 -16.07 -0.12 22.44
N GLY A 420 -17.24 -0.19 21.78
CA GLY A 420 -17.57 0.63 20.61
C GLY A 420 -16.89 0.17 19.30
N GLN A 421 -16.19 -0.96 19.32
CA GLN A 421 -15.60 -1.60 18.15
C GLN A 421 -16.44 -2.81 17.73
N ALA A 422 -16.70 -2.92 16.41
CA ALA A 422 -17.43 -4.04 15.83
C ALA A 422 -16.48 -5.20 15.49
N PHE A 423 -16.89 -6.42 15.83
CA PHE A 423 -16.21 -7.68 15.56
C PHE A 423 -17.16 -8.69 14.92
N PHE A 424 -16.61 -9.78 14.41
CA PHE A 424 -17.33 -10.95 13.92
C PHE A 424 -16.99 -12.16 14.77
N SER A 425 -17.96 -13.04 14.97
CA SER A 425 -17.78 -14.28 15.73
C SER A 425 -18.62 -15.43 15.15
N LEU A 426 -18.11 -16.65 15.33
CA LEU A 426 -18.77 -17.93 15.01
C LEU A 426 -19.28 -18.65 16.26
N ASP A 427 -18.94 -18.15 17.44
CA ASP A 427 -19.05 -18.80 18.75
C ASP A 427 -19.55 -17.82 19.83
N ASP A 428 -20.55 -17.02 19.44
CA ASP A 428 -21.28 -16.09 20.32
C ASP A 428 -20.37 -15.11 21.10
N GLY A 429 -19.33 -14.62 20.42
CA GLY A 429 -18.39 -13.64 20.95
C GLY A 429 -17.22 -14.21 21.75
N ALA A 430 -17.12 -15.54 21.91
CA ALA A 430 -15.98 -16.16 22.58
C ALA A 430 -14.66 -15.95 21.81
N THR A 431 -14.71 -16.09 20.49
CA THR A 431 -13.62 -15.71 19.58
C THR A 431 -14.07 -14.56 18.68
N LYS A 432 -13.32 -13.46 18.72
CA LYS A 432 -13.67 -12.20 18.03
C LYS A 432 -12.67 -11.90 16.92
N PHE A 433 -13.18 -11.53 15.75
CA PHE A 433 -12.39 -11.19 14.57
C PHE A 433 -12.73 -9.77 14.11
N THR A 434 -11.71 -9.00 13.77
CA THR A 434 -11.86 -7.62 13.29
C THR A 434 -12.54 -7.52 11.92
N ASP A 435 -12.39 -8.55 11.08
CA ASP A 435 -13.05 -8.69 9.79
C ASP A 435 -13.12 -10.17 9.36
N LEU A 436 -13.76 -10.44 8.22
CA LEU A 436 -13.91 -11.80 7.69
C LEU A 436 -12.59 -12.41 7.20
N ILE A 437 -11.59 -11.61 6.84
CA ILE A 437 -10.29 -12.10 6.38
C ILE A 437 -9.53 -12.67 7.57
N HIS A 438 -9.45 -11.92 8.67
CA HIS A 438 -8.87 -12.37 9.92
C HIS A 438 -9.57 -13.64 10.44
N LEU A 439 -10.90 -13.72 10.32
CA LEU A 439 -11.65 -14.94 10.63
C LEU A 439 -11.18 -16.12 9.79
N VAL A 440 -11.09 -15.96 8.46
CA VAL A 440 -10.66 -17.05 7.57
C VAL A 440 -9.22 -17.48 7.84
N GLU A 441 -8.29 -16.53 7.99
CA GLU A 441 -6.88 -16.82 8.32
C GLU A 441 -6.75 -17.60 9.62
N PHE A 442 -7.50 -17.20 10.65
CA PHE A 442 -7.53 -17.92 11.92
C PHE A 442 -8.01 -19.35 11.72
N TYR A 443 -9.12 -19.57 10.99
CA TYR A 443 -9.69 -20.90 10.80
C TYR A 443 -8.97 -21.77 9.76
N GLN A 444 -8.08 -21.18 8.97
CA GLN A 444 -7.12 -21.94 8.16
C GLN A 444 -6.02 -22.58 9.02
N LEU A 445 -5.58 -21.86 10.07
CA LEU A 445 -4.55 -22.32 10.99
C LEU A 445 -5.12 -23.16 12.15
N ASN A 446 -6.33 -22.82 12.60
CA ASN A 446 -6.95 -23.35 13.81
C ASN A 446 -8.31 -23.96 13.49
N ARG A 447 -8.66 -25.07 14.15
CA ARG A 447 -9.99 -25.67 13.97
C ARG A 447 -11.08 -24.88 14.71
N GLY A 448 -10.78 -24.37 15.91
CA GLY A 448 -11.76 -23.70 16.78
C GLY A 448 -13.06 -24.51 16.91
N VAL A 449 -14.21 -23.84 16.75
CA VAL A 449 -15.55 -24.47 16.80
C VAL A 449 -15.94 -25.23 15.53
N LEU A 450 -15.14 -25.13 14.46
CA LEU A 450 -15.44 -25.81 13.19
C LEU A 450 -15.12 -27.31 13.27
N PRO A 451 -15.74 -28.15 12.42
CA PRO A 451 -15.45 -29.57 12.36
C PRO A 451 -14.06 -29.89 11.80
N CYS A 452 -13.50 -29.03 10.94
CA CYS A 452 -12.15 -29.12 10.40
C CYS A 452 -11.62 -27.70 10.07
N LYS A 453 -10.32 -27.58 9.81
CA LYS A 453 -9.69 -26.33 9.35
C LYS A 453 -10.16 -25.99 7.94
N LEU A 454 -10.20 -24.70 7.62
CA LEU A 454 -10.42 -24.21 6.25
C LEU A 454 -9.17 -24.52 5.42
N LYS A 455 -9.33 -25.13 4.25
CA LYS A 455 -8.19 -25.55 3.41
C LYS A 455 -8.31 -25.08 1.98
N HIS A 456 -9.48 -25.28 1.39
CA HIS A 456 -9.67 -25.10 -0.05
C HIS A 456 -10.77 -24.05 -0.28
N PRO A 457 -10.44 -22.84 -0.76
CA PRO A 457 -11.45 -21.86 -1.09
C PRO A 457 -12.25 -22.34 -2.30
N CYS A 458 -13.57 -22.36 -2.20
CA CYS A 458 -14.44 -22.70 -3.32
C CYS A 458 -14.50 -21.50 -4.27
N THR A 459 -14.12 -21.70 -5.52
CA THR A 459 -14.03 -20.64 -6.55
C THR A 459 -15.20 -20.70 -7.52
N ALA A 460 -15.61 -19.56 -8.08
CA ALA A 460 -16.71 -19.50 -9.06
C ALA A 460 -16.41 -20.19 -10.41
N VAL A 461 -15.14 -20.56 -10.63
CA VAL A 461 -14.67 -21.32 -11.78
C VAL A 461 -14.42 -22.76 -11.33
N ALA A 462 -15.00 -23.73 -12.06
CA ALA A 462 -14.68 -25.14 -11.88
C ALA A 462 -13.23 -25.40 -12.34
N LEU A 463 -12.43 -26.07 -11.50
CA LEU A 463 -11.09 -26.51 -11.85
C LEU A 463 -11.12 -27.72 -12.79
#